data_AF-A0A4P6PCE5-F1
#
_entry.id   AF-A0A4P6PCE5-F1
#
_cell.length_a   1.000
_cell.length_b   1.000
_cell.length_c   1.000
_cell.angle_alpha   90.00
_cell.angle_beta   90.00
_cell.angle_gamma   90.00
#
_symmetry.space_group_name_H-M   'P 1'
#
loop_
_entity.id
_entity.type
_entity.pdbx_description
1 polymer ?
#
loop_
_entity_poly.entity_id
_entity_poly.type
_entity_poly.pdbx_seq_one_letter_code
_entity_poly.pdbx_strand_id
1 'polypeptide(L)'
;MGKAVPILGGLSVLLALLLSCMNLIHGNLNQDEGWYLYAAKMVFEGQRPYADFAFTQGPVLPKVYGALFPVIEKSGVVGGRLITMMFGLSAAGFAGLLAFRISEKRGVAWIAVFLLIACNVYQSYFTTVVKTYGLTVFFLMAGFYLLSFRNRMALIFGGALLSLAAGTRLSAGIVLPITGIWLIFQKERKLDWLWFGIGGGVMLLAVYAPLFFQSPEQAHFGLLGYHTGRDPGGIGTILTLKVGFISRFVQAYLIFTLLTLAVLVFQPLEKKLEPTAVLLWSCGIGISLVHGLAAFPYDDYQAIAYPILAAAAVLTVLPRIEPRWVVPSLSFLLLASIATAFSSPINQEWFVRGRDRIWWKFKEKSDLELLRDAAEIVKRHSPEESVLLTQDTYLAIEAGRSVPHGMEMGPFSYYPDMPTEQAEKLHLLNRDLLLHLLETSSAPVAAFSGYGLSIESPAIAEVGEAERKAFFNLVEMRYQLLDEFPDFGQAHTTLKLYEAAP
;
A
#
# COMPACT_ATOMS: atom_id res chain seq x y z
N MET A 1 35.08 0.89 -17.74
CA MET A 1 33.76 1.35 -17.23
C MET A 1 32.77 1.73 -18.36
N GLY A 2 33.23 2.35 -19.46
CA GLY A 2 32.37 3.10 -20.40
C GLY A 2 31.11 2.42 -20.94
N LYS A 3 31.14 1.13 -21.31
CA LYS A 3 29.96 0.43 -21.85
C LYS A 3 29.21 -0.44 -20.83
N ALA A 4 29.91 -0.97 -19.82
CA ALA A 4 29.33 -1.91 -18.86
C ALA A 4 28.25 -1.29 -17.96
N VAL A 5 28.48 -0.05 -17.49
CA VAL A 5 27.52 0.64 -16.60
C VAL A 5 26.18 0.91 -17.32
N PRO A 6 26.16 1.47 -18.55
CA PRO A 6 24.92 1.58 -19.32
C PRO A 6 24.21 0.24 -19.57
N ILE A 7 24.95 -0.83 -19.88
CA ILE A 7 24.38 -2.17 -20.09
C ILE A 7 23.69 -2.67 -18.81
N LEU A 8 24.36 -2.57 -17.67
CA LEU A 8 23.77 -2.94 -16.36
C LEU A 8 22.53 -2.08 -16.05
N GLY A 9 22.56 -0.79 -16.38
CA GLY A 9 21.38 0.07 -16.27
C GLY A 9 20.20 -0.42 -17.11
N GLY A 10 20.44 -0.77 -18.38
CA GLY A 10 19.42 -1.34 -19.27
C GLY A 10 18.85 -2.66 -18.76
N LEU A 11 19.71 -3.57 -18.28
CA LEU A 11 19.28 -4.83 -17.67
C LEU A 11 18.46 -4.63 -16.40
N SER A 12 18.81 -3.62 -15.58
CA SER A 12 18.08 -3.28 -14.36
C SER A 12 16.66 -2.80 -14.69
N VAL A 13 16.51 -1.93 -15.70
CA VAL A 13 15.19 -1.46 -16.16
C VAL A 13 14.38 -2.62 -16.74
N LEU A 14 14.99 -3.49 -17.55
CA LEU A 14 14.30 -4.65 -18.10
C LEU A 14 13.79 -5.59 -17.00
N LEU A 15 14.63 -5.87 -15.99
CA LEU A 15 14.24 -6.70 -14.85
C LEU A 15 13.10 -6.07 -14.05
N ALA A 16 13.17 -4.77 -13.76
CA ALA A 16 12.12 -4.05 -13.05
C ALA A 16 10.79 -4.10 -13.81
N LEU A 17 10.80 -3.85 -15.13
CA LEU A 17 9.60 -3.94 -15.96
C LEU A 17 9.03 -5.35 -16.00
N LEU A 18 9.88 -6.37 -16.14
CA LEU A 18 9.45 -7.77 -16.10
C LEU A 18 8.78 -8.10 -14.77
N LEU A 19 9.44 -7.81 -13.63
CA LEU A 19 8.89 -8.08 -12.31
C LEU A 19 7.57 -7.33 -12.06
N SER A 20 7.49 -6.05 -12.43
CA SER A 20 6.29 -5.25 -12.28
C SER A 20 5.14 -5.75 -13.17
N CYS A 21 5.40 -6.12 -14.42
CA CYS A 21 4.38 -6.74 -15.28
C CYS A 21 3.90 -8.09 -14.75
N MET A 22 4.82 -8.92 -14.24
CA MET A 22 4.46 -10.20 -13.61
C MET A 22 3.63 -9.99 -12.34
N ASN A 23 3.98 -9.03 -11.48
CA ASN A 23 3.18 -8.67 -10.31
C ASN A 23 1.80 -8.10 -10.69
N LEU A 24 1.72 -7.34 -11.78
CA LEU A 24 0.46 -6.78 -12.27
C LEU A 24 -0.51 -7.89 -12.68
N ILE A 25 -0.04 -8.91 -13.39
CA ILE A 25 -0.85 -10.00 -13.94
C ILE A 25 -1.06 -11.14 -12.94
N HIS A 26 0.02 -11.62 -12.32
CA HIS A 26 0.02 -12.82 -11.49
C HIS A 26 0.10 -12.55 -9.99
N GLY A 27 0.27 -11.29 -9.57
CA GLY A 27 0.25 -10.93 -8.16
C GLY A 27 -1.10 -11.26 -7.54
N ASN A 28 -1.07 -11.83 -6.33
CA ASN A 28 -2.28 -12.23 -5.61
C ASN A 28 -3.24 -11.05 -5.43
N LEU A 29 -4.54 -11.32 -5.35
CA LEU A 29 -5.51 -10.31 -4.95
C LEU A 29 -5.34 -9.95 -3.48
N ASN A 30 -5.52 -8.67 -3.18
CA ASN A 30 -5.56 -8.18 -1.82
C ASN A 30 -6.89 -7.46 -1.55
N GLN A 31 -7.52 -7.75 -0.40
CA GLN A 31 -8.78 -7.12 0.00
C GLN A 31 -8.68 -5.59 0.03
N ASP A 32 -7.48 -5.06 0.32
CA ASP A 32 -7.25 -3.62 0.29
C ASP A 32 -7.47 -2.98 -1.07
N GLU A 33 -7.20 -3.69 -2.16
CA GLU A 33 -7.36 -3.14 -3.51
C GLU A 33 -8.81 -2.75 -3.77
N GLY A 34 -9.74 -3.58 -3.30
CA GLY A 34 -11.16 -3.37 -3.48
C GLY A 34 -11.64 -2.06 -2.89
N TRP A 35 -11.44 -1.87 -1.59
CA TRP A 35 -12.05 -0.74 -0.89
C TRP A 35 -11.30 0.58 -1.16
N TYR A 36 -10.01 0.55 -1.51
CA TYR A 36 -9.32 1.74 -2.02
C TYR A 36 -9.84 2.16 -3.40
N LEU A 37 -10.04 1.21 -4.33
CA LEU A 37 -10.61 1.51 -5.63
C LEU A 37 -12.07 1.92 -5.52
N TYR A 38 -12.82 1.33 -4.59
CA TYR A 38 -14.19 1.73 -4.31
C TYR A 38 -14.28 3.14 -3.72
N ALA A 39 -13.40 3.50 -2.77
CA ALA A 39 -13.31 4.87 -2.29
C ALA A 39 -12.96 5.86 -3.43
N ALA A 40 -12.11 5.47 -4.38
CA ALA A 40 -11.81 6.27 -5.56
C ALA A 40 -13.02 6.44 -6.49
N LYS A 41 -13.81 5.37 -6.70
CA LYS A 41 -15.10 5.42 -7.41
C LYS A 41 -16.04 6.44 -6.77
N MET A 42 -16.24 6.33 -5.45
CA MET A 42 -17.14 7.23 -4.72
C MET A 42 -16.72 8.69 -4.86
N VAL A 43 -15.41 8.97 -4.80
CA VAL A 43 -14.90 10.34 -5.04
C VAL A 43 -15.10 10.81 -6.48
N PHE A 44 -14.91 9.93 -7.46
CA PHE A 44 -15.20 10.23 -8.86
C PHE A 44 -16.68 10.55 -9.09
N GLU A 45 -17.58 9.88 -8.38
CA GLU A 45 -19.03 10.11 -8.37
C GLU A 45 -19.45 11.35 -7.54
N GLY A 46 -18.50 12.11 -7.03
CA GLY A 46 -18.74 13.36 -6.32
C GLY A 46 -18.94 13.22 -4.80
N GLN A 47 -18.77 12.03 -4.25
CA GLN A 47 -18.83 11.81 -2.81
C GLN A 47 -17.52 12.19 -2.12
N ARG A 48 -17.61 12.48 -0.83
CA ARG A 48 -16.50 12.98 -0.02
C ARG A 48 -16.14 11.94 1.04
N PRO A 49 -14.84 11.55 1.14
CA PRO A 49 -14.40 10.64 2.18
C PRO A 49 -14.79 11.18 3.56
N TYR A 50 -15.11 10.28 4.49
CA TYR A 50 -15.61 10.51 5.85
C TYR A 50 -17.01 11.14 5.93
N ALA A 51 -17.32 12.12 5.08
CA ALA A 51 -18.59 12.85 5.15
C ALA A 51 -19.77 12.10 4.53
N ASP A 52 -19.51 11.36 3.44
CA ASP A 52 -20.54 10.64 2.69
C ASP A 52 -20.33 9.11 2.76
N PHE A 53 -19.12 8.64 3.13
CA PHE A 53 -18.79 7.23 3.35
C PHE A 53 -17.59 7.06 4.30
N ALA A 54 -17.48 5.89 4.95
CA ALA A 54 -16.41 5.60 5.90
C ALA A 54 -15.05 5.41 5.21
N PHE A 55 -13.97 5.94 5.79
CA PHE A 55 -12.61 5.75 5.30
C PHE A 55 -11.58 5.87 6.42
N THR A 56 -10.51 5.07 6.40
CA THR A 56 -9.55 4.97 7.52
C THR A 56 -8.12 5.42 7.22
N GLN A 57 -7.84 5.82 5.98
CA GLN A 57 -6.53 6.37 5.58
C GLN A 57 -6.66 7.86 5.31
N GLY A 58 -5.55 8.52 4.95
CA GLY A 58 -5.58 9.93 4.57
C GLY A 58 -6.32 10.17 3.24
N PRO A 59 -6.93 11.34 3.04
CA PRO A 59 -7.88 11.60 1.94
C PRO A 59 -7.25 11.74 0.56
N VAL A 60 -5.91 11.73 0.44
CA VAL A 60 -5.23 12.01 -0.83
C VAL A 60 -5.39 10.85 -1.81
N LEU A 61 -5.33 9.59 -1.36
CA LEU A 61 -5.43 8.44 -2.27
C LEU A 61 -6.77 8.42 -3.02
N PRO A 62 -7.94 8.47 -2.36
CA PRO A 62 -9.22 8.47 -3.06
C PRO A 62 -9.35 9.62 -4.06
N LYS A 63 -8.79 10.81 -3.76
CA LYS A 63 -8.81 11.97 -4.67
C LYS A 63 -7.94 11.76 -5.91
N VAL A 64 -6.71 11.25 -5.73
CA VAL A 64 -5.80 11.00 -6.86
C VAL A 64 -6.31 9.87 -7.73
N TYR A 65 -6.76 8.76 -7.13
CA TYR A 65 -7.29 7.63 -7.88
C TYR A 65 -8.66 7.95 -8.47
N GLY A 66 -9.49 8.77 -7.81
CA GLY A 66 -10.75 9.26 -8.34
C GLY A 66 -10.57 10.10 -9.61
N ALA A 67 -9.56 10.97 -9.64
CA ALA A 67 -9.22 11.72 -10.85
C ALA A 67 -8.75 10.82 -12.02
N LEU A 68 -8.24 9.63 -11.72
CA LEU A 68 -7.80 8.63 -12.69
C LEU A 68 -8.81 7.49 -12.87
N PHE A 69 -9.98 7.59 -12.23
CA PHE A 69 -10.98 6.53 -12.21
C PHE A 69 -11.50 6.12 -13.58
N PRO A 70 -11.61 6.99 -14.61
CA PRO A 70 -12.01 6.55 -15.95
C PRO A 70 -11.11 5.47 -16.57
N VAL A 71 -9.86 5.33 -16.10
CA VAL A 71 -8.97 4.21 -16.50
C VAL A 71 -9.33 2.94 -15.73
N ILE A 72 -9.62 3.08 -14.44
CA ILE A 72 -10.02 1.98 -13.54
C ILE A 72 -11.38 1.43 -13.97
N GLU A 73 -12.36 2.27 -14.23
CA GLU A 73 -13.69 1.88 -14.71
C GLU A 73 -13.62 1.01 -15.97
N LYS A 74 -12.76 1.37 -16.93
CA LYS A 74 -12.60 0.63 -18.19
C LYS A 74 -11.85 -0.68 -18.05
N SER A 75 -10.93 -0.77 -17.09
CA SER A 75 -9.97 -1.88 -16.99
C SER A 75 -10.11 -2.69 -15.69
N GLY A 76 -11.06 -2.36 -14.82
CA GLY A 76 -11.23 -2.97 -13.51
C GLY A 76 -9.99 -2.82 -12.61
N VAL A 77 -9.74 -3.85 -11.80
CA VAL A 77 -8.66 -3.87 -10.81
C VAL A 77 -7.28 -3.73 -11.46
N VAL A 78 -7.09 -4.30 -12.66
CA VAL A 78 -5.79 -4.18 -13.36
C VAL A 78 -5.47 -2.73 -13.75
N GLY A 79 -6.50 -1.90 -14.01
CA GLY A 79 -6.31 -0.46 -14.25
C GLY A 79 -5.74 0.25 -13.02
N GLY A 80 -6.28 -0.08 -11.84
CA GLY A 80 -5.75 0.40 -10.55
C GLY A 80 -4.31 -0.05 -10.30
N ARG A 81 -3.99 -1.31 -10.59
CA ARG A 81 -2.64 -1.85 -10.47
C ARG A 81 -1.65 -1.15 -11.40
N LEU A 82 -2.04 -0.92 -12.65
CA LEU A 82 -1.22 -0.21 -13.64
C LEU A 82 -0.86 1.20 -13.15
N ILE A 83 -1.84 1.97 -12.64
CA ILE A 83 -1.60 3.30 -12.08
C ILE A 83 -0.63 3.23 -10.90
N THR A 84 -0.85 2.28 -9.98
CA THR A 84 0.00 2.11 -8.79
C THR A 84 1.44 1.73 -9.17
N MET A 85 1.60 0.81 -10.12
CA MET A 85 2.88 0.39 -10.70
C MET A 85 3.65 1.58 -11.29
N MET A 86 2.97 2.48 -12.01
CA MET A 86 3.61 3.68 -12.55
C MET A 86 4.12 4.61 -11.44
N PHE A 87 3.35 4.78 -10.34
CA PHE A 87 3.82 5.53 -9.18
C PHE A 87 5.03 4.87 -8.53
N GLY A 88 5.02 3.55 -8.37
CA GLY A 88 6.13 2.75 -7.83
C GLY A 88 7.43 2.89 -8.64
N LEU A 89 7.35 2.67 -9.95
CA LEU A 89 8.51 2.80 -10.86
C LEU A 89 9.01 4.24 -10.92
N SER A 90 8.10 5.23 -10.92
CA SER A 90 8.47 6.64 -10.87
C SER A 90 9.17 7.00 -9.55
N ALA A 91 8.72 6.44 -8.42
CA ALA A 91 9.36 6.63 -7.12
C ALA A 91 10.80 6.08 -7.12
N ALA A 92 11.01 4.89 -7.68
CA ALA A 92 12.36 4.31 -7.85
C ALA A 92 13.23 5.20 -8.77
N GLY A 93 12.65 5.74 -9.85
CA GLY A 93 13.30 6.70 -10.73
C GLY A 93 13.74 7.98 -9.99
N PHE A 94 12.85 8.60 -9.21
CA PHE A 94 13.17 9.78 -8.41
C PHE A 94 14.20 9.49 -7.31
N ALA A 95 14.14 8.32 -6.67
CA ALA A 95 15.16 7.89 -5.72
C ALA A 95 16.53 7.76 -6.38
N GLY A 96 16.58 7.15 -7.58
CA GLY A 96 17.79 7.09 -8.39
C GLY A 96 18.28 8.48 -8.79
N LEU A 97 17.40 9.39 -9.21
CA LEU A 97 17.75 10.75 -9.61
C LEU A 97 18.27 11.60 -8.44
N LEU A 98 17.70 11.41 -7.24
CA LEU A 98 18.23 11.99 -6.01
C LEU A 98 19.66 11.50 -5.77
N ALA A 99 19.89 10.19 -5.82
CA ALA A 99 21.22 9.62 -5.62
C ALA A 99 22.23 10.06 -6.71
N PHE A 100 21.77 10.15 -7.97
CA PHE A 100 22.55 10.66 -9.09
C PHE A 100 23.04 12.09 -8.85
N ARG A 101 22.19 12.94 -8.27
CA ARG A 101 22.53 14.35 -8.03
C ARG A 101 23.51 14.52 -6.88
N ILE A 102 23.37 13.72 -5.83
CA ILE A 102 24.20 13.84 -4.62
C ILE A 102 25.55 13.14 -4.78
N SER A 103 25.61 12.00 -5.47
CA SER A 103 26.83 11.20 -5.59
C SER A 103 27.79 11.73 -6.66
N GLU A 104 29.10 11.59 -6.43
CA GLU A 104 30.12 11.80 -7.45
C GLU A 104 30.05 10.75 -8.58
N LYS A 105 29.66 9.50 -8.25
CA LYS A 105 29.53 8.38 -9.19
C LYS A 105 28.09 8.30 -9.73
N ARG A 106 27.64 9.38 -10.36
CA ARG A 106 26.23 9.66 -10.66
C ARG A 106 25.43 8.48 -11.24
N GLY A 107 25.87 7.95 -12.40
CA GLY A 107 25.17 6.86 -13.08
C GLY A 107 25.15 5.55 -12.28
N VAL A 108 26.22 5.28 -11.52
CA VAL A 108 26.32 4.11 -10.64
C VAL A 108 25.35 4.23 -9.46
N ALA A 109 25.27 5.43 -8.87
CA ALA A 109 24.34 5.71 -7.76
C ALA A 109 22.89 5.52 -8.19
N TRP A 110 22.54 6.03 -9.37
CA TRP A 110 21.20 5.84 -9.94
C TRP A 110 20.87 4.35 -10.09
N ILE A 111 21.76 3.59 -10.76
CA ILE A 111 21.53 2.15 -11.02
C ILE A 111 21.45 1.36 -9.72
N ALA A 112 22.33 1.60 -8.76
CA ALA A 112 22.33 0.88 -7.49
C ALA A 112 21.05 1.11 -6.67
N VAL A 113 20.59 2.37 -6.59
CA VAL A 113 19.32 2.68 -5.90
C VAL A 113 18.13 2.10 -6.65
N PHE A 114 18.10 2.23 -7.97
CA PHE A 114 17.04 1.68 -8.79
C PHE A 114 16.96 0.15 -8.67
N LEU A 115 18.09 -0.55 -8.68
CA LEU A 115 18.17 -2.00 -8.47
C LEU A 115 17.60 -2.41 -7.11
N LEU A 116 18.02 -1.75 -6.02
CA LEU A 116 17.52 -2.07 -4.69
C LEU A 116 16.01 -1.90 -4.59
N ILE A 117 15.45 -0.88 -5.24
CA ILE A 117 14.02 -0.55 -5.11
C ILE A 117 13.18 -1.34 -6.12
N ALA A 118 13.39 -1.12 -7.41
CA ALA A 118 12.51 -1.61 -8.47
C ALA A 118 12.76 -3.10 -8.82
N CYS A 119 13.96 -3.63 -8.52
CA CYS A 119 14.27 -5.04 -8.72
C CYS A 119 14.15 -5.87 -7.43
N ASN A 120 13.70 -5.28 -6.32
CA ASN A 120 13.25 -6.03 -5.17
C ASN A 120 11.80 -6.46 -5.39
N VAL A 121 11.56 -7.77 -5.43
CA VAL A 121 10.24 -8.37 -5.71
C VAL A 121 9.16 -7.95 -4.70
N TYR A 122 9.49 -7.85 -3.41
CA TYR A 122 8.54 -7.49 -2.36
C TYR A 122 8.11 -6.03 -2.53
N GLN A 123 9.08 -5.13 -2.73
CA GLN A 123 8.81 -3.73 -3.04
C GLN A 123 8.01 -3.58 -4.34
N SER A 124 8.38 -4.33 -5.39
CA SER A 124 7.70 -4.31 -6.69
C SER A 124 6.23 -4.72 -6.55
N TYR A 125 5.95 -5.79 -5.80
CA TYR A 125 4.57 -6.25 -5.53
C TYR A 125 3.76 -5.19 -4.78
N PHE A 126 4.26 -4.69 -3.65
CA PHE A 126 3.55 -3.71 -2.81
C PHE A 126 3.48 -2.31 -3.41
N THR A 127 4.20 -2.05 -4.50
CA THR A 127 4.03 -0.84 -5.33
C THR A 127 3.34 -1.13 -6.66
N THR A 128 2.77 -2.32 -6.83
CA THR A 128 1.92 -2.71 -7.96
C THR A 128 0.48 -2.96 -7.53
N VAL A 129 0.25 -3.67 -6.43
CA VAL A 129 -1.11 -3.83 -5.87
C VAL A 129 -1.63 -2.49 -5.33
N VAL A 130 -2.94 -2.26 -5.47
CA VAL A 130 -3.55 -0.99 -5.05
C VAL A 130 -3.59 -0.88 -3.53
N LYS A 131 -2.64 -0.11 -3.00
CA LYS A 131 -2.54 0.29 -1.60
C LYS A 131 -2.04 1.73 -1.51
N THR A 132 -2.03 2.28 -0.29
CA THR A 132 -1.45 3.60 -0.03
C THR A 132 0.05 3.69 -0.35
N TYR A 133 0.75 2.58 -0.54
CA TYR A 133 2.21 2.56 -0.63
C TYR A 133 2.77 3.23 -1.89
N GLY A 134 2.34 2.81 -3.08
CA GLY A 134 2.88 3.30 -4.37
C GLY A 134 2.80 4.83 -4.50
N LEU A 135 1.62 5.40 -4.22
CA LEU A 135 1.42 6.85 -4.24
C LEU A 135 2.22 7.57 -3.14
N THR A 136 2.29 6.99 -1.93
CA THR A 136 3.08 7.58 -0.83
C THR A 136 4.56 7.65 -1.18
N VAL A 137 5.16 6.57 -1.73
CA VAL A 137 6.58 6.57 -2.10
C VAL A 137 6.89 7.51 -3.25
N PHE A 138 5.96 7.65 -4.20
CA PHE A 138 6.08 8.61 -5.29
C PHE A 138 6.25 10.03 -4.72
N PHE A 139 5.35 10.45 -3.83
CA PHE A 139 5.41 11.77 -3.21
C PHE A 139 6.64 11.96 -2.32
N LEU A 140 7.02 10.94 -1.53
CA LEU A 140 8.23 10.99 -0.70
C LEU A 140 9.49 11.18 -1.55
N MET A 141 9.69 10.34 -2.57
CA MET A 141 10.91 10.38 -3.37
C MET A 141 10.97 11.58 -4.31
N ALA A 142 9.84 12.00 -4.90
CA ALA A 142 9.77 13.24 -5.66
C ALA A 142 10.05 14.46 -4.75
N GLY A 143 9.49 14.47 -3.53
CA GLY A 143 9.75 15.51 -2.54
C GLY A 143 11.22 15.63 -2.18
N PHE A 144 11.87 14.53 -1.80
CA PHE A 144 13.32 14.54 -1.52
C PHE A 144 14.17 14.89 -2.73
N TYR A 145 13.78 14.44 -3.93
CA TYR A 145 14.44 14.86 -5.17
C TYR A 145 14.37 16.37 -5.35
N LEU A 146 13.23 17.02 -5.15
CA LEU A 146 13.13 18.49 -5.23
C LEU A 146 14.00 19.19 -4.16
N LEU A 147 14.00 18.69 -2.92
CA LEU A 147 14.83 19.26 -1.84
C LEU A 147 16.33 19.26 -2.16
N SER A 148 16.78 18.41 -3.09
CA SER A 148 18.17 18.37 -3.53
C SER A 148 18.59 19.57 -4.41
N PHE A 149 17.63 20.35 -4.94
CA PHE A 149 17.90 21.49 -5.83
C PHE A 149 18.26 22.80 -5.10
N ARG A 150 18.01 22.89 -3.79
CA ARG A 150 18.38 24.03 -2.93
C ARG A 150 17.89 25.40 -3.42
N ASN A 151 16.73 25.46 -4.08
CA ASN A 151 16.09 26.72 -4.45
C ASN A 151 14.71 26.83 -3.80
N ARG A 152 14.21 28.07 -3.66
CA ARG A 152 12.96 28.40 -2.96
C ARG A 152 11.77 27.59 -3.47
N MET A 153 11.57 27.50 -4.78
CA MET A 153 10.44 26.77 -5.35
C MET A 153 10.53 25.28 -5.09
N ALA A 154 11.72 24.71 -5.20
CA ALA A 154 11.94 23.30 -4.92
C ALA A 154 11.73 22.95 -3.43
N LEU A 155 12.02 23.87 -2.51
CA LEU A 155 11.71 23.70 -1.09
C LEU A 155 10.20 23.73 -0.83
N ILE A 156 9.48 24.69 -1.42
CA ILE A 156 8.02 24.80 -1.29
C ILE A 156 7.34 23.55 -1.86
N PHE A 157 7.65 23.18 -3.10
CA PHE A 157 7.06 21.99 -3.72
C PHE A 157 7.54 20.70 -3.04
N GLY A 158 8.78 20.64 -2.55
CA GLY A 158 9.27 19.54 -1.75
C GLY A 158 8.44 19.34 -0.48
N GLY A 159 8.22 20.40 0.30
CA GLY A 159 7.35 20.37 1.48
C GLY A 159 5.90 20.00 1.17
N ALA A 160 5.35 20.52 0.06
CA ALA A 160 4.02 20.17 -0.40
C ALA A 160 3.89 18.68 -0.75
N LEU A 161 4.85 18.11 -1.51
CA LEU A 161 4.84 16.68 -1.86
C LEU A 161 4.97 15.79 -0.61
N LEU A 162 5.87 16.12 0.34
CA LEU A 162 5.96 15.35 1.60
C LEU A 162 4.67 15.44 2.43
N SER A 163 3.92 16.53 2.32
CA SER A 163 2.61 16.69 2.96
C SER A 163 1.52 15.89 2.25
N LEU A 164 1.57 15.77 0.92
CA LEU A 164 0.70 14.86 0.16
C LEU A 164 0.99 13.38 0.50
N ALA A 165 2.25 13.02 0.75
CA ALA A 165 2.59 11.70 1.26
C ALA A 165 1.93 11.43 2.62
N ALA A 166 2.02 12.39 3.56
CA ALA A 166 1.33 12.32 4.85
C ALA A 166 -0.20 12.28 4.71
N GLY A 167 -0.74 12.99 3.71
CA GLY A 167 -2.15 12.97 3.33
C GLY A 167 -2.60 11.69 2.64
N THR A 168 -1.69 10.87 2.15
CA THR A 168 -1.96 9.54 1.57
C THR A 168 -1.90 8.49 2.67
N ARG A 169 -0.88 8.58 3.54
CA ARG A 169 -0.65 7.68 4.66
C ARG A 169 -0.06 8.44 5.85
N LEU A 170 -0.76 8.43 6.97
CA LEU A 170 -0.42 9.23 8.16
C LEU A 170 0.98 8.98 8.69
N SER A 171 1.48 7.74 8.62
CA SER A 171 2.82 7.40 9.11
C SER A 171 3.96 8.10 8.36
N ALA A 172 3.73 8.55 7.12
CA ALA A 172 4.69 9.38 6.39
C ALA A 172 4.78 10.82 6.97
N GLY A 173 3.82 11.24 7.80
CA GLY A 173 3.80 12.55 8.44
C GLY A 173 5.03 12.84 9.29
N ILE A 174 5.68 11.82 9.87
CA ILE A 174 6.91 11.97 10.67
C ILE A 174 8.08 12.55 9.87
N VAL A 175 8.05 12.42 8.53
CA VAL A 175 9.10 12.95 7.65
C VAL A 175 9.15 14.48 7.68
N LEU A 176 8.00 15.15 7.82
CA LEU A 176 7.91 16.61 7.83
C LEU A 176 8.70 17.25 9.00
N PRO A 177 8.46 16.90 10.29
CA PRO A 177 9.23 17.47 11.39
C PRO A 177 10.70 17.07 11.34
N ILE A 178 11.04 15.82 10.97
CA ILE A 178 12.45 15.40 10.84
C ILE A 178 13.18 16.26 9.80
N THR A 179 12.58 16.45 8.63
CA THR A 179 13.16 17.26 7.54
C THR A 179 13.25 18.74 7.92
N GLY A 180 12.20 19.29 8.54
CA GLY A 180 12.17 20.68 9.00
C GLY A 180 13.27 20.96 10.05
N ILE A 181 13.39 20.10 11.05
CA ILE A 181 14.43 20.17 12.08
C ILE A 181 15.82 20.06 11.44
N TRP A 182 16.01 19.10 10.53
CA TRP A 182 17.28 18.94 9.83
C TRP A 182 17.66 20.21 9.06
N LEU A 183 16.71 20.86 8.36
CA LEU A 183 16.95 22.11 7.63
C LEU A 183 17.36 23.27 8.55
N ILE A 184 16.79 23.36 9.76
CA ILE A 184 17.17 24.39 10.77
C ILE A 184 18.66 24.27 11.13
N PHE A 185 19.18 23.05 11.26
CA PHE A 185 20.56 22.81 11.64
C PHE A 185 21.58 22.91 10.48
N GLN A 186 21.11 23.13 9.25
CA GLN A 186 22.00 23.38 8.12
C GLN A 186 22.47 24.84 8.13
N LYS A 187 23.71 25.06 8.61
CA LYS A 187 24.31 26.40 8.80
C LYS A 187 24.27 27.30 7.56
N GLU A 188 24.33 26.72 6.38
CA GLU A 188 24.31 27.42 5.09
C GLU A 188 22.90 27.72 4.57
N ARG A 189 21.83 27.28 5.26
CA ARG A 189 20.45 27.20 4.76
C ARG A 189 19.42 27.82 5.70
N LYS A 190 19.75 28.99 6.28
CA LYS A 190 19.00 29.59 7.41
C LYS A 190 17.50 29.80 7.18
N LEU A 191 17.03 29.98 5.94
CA LEU A 191 15.62 30.20 5.60
C LEU A 191 14.98 29.01 4.86
N ASP A 192 15.72 27.93 4.59
CA ASP A 192 15.18 26.83 3.80
C ASP A 192 14.04 26.11 4.52
N TRP A 193 14.15 25.97 5.85
CA TRP A 193 13.11 25.40 6.70
C TRP A 193 11.80 26.21 6.63
N LEU A 194 11.86 27.53 6.45
CA LEU A 194 10.69 28.39 6.35
C LEU A 194 9.95 28.14 5.03
N TRP A 195 10.68 28.12 3.90
CA TRP A 195 10.06 27.87 2.59
C TRP A 195 9.51 26.44 2.47
N PHE A 196 10.24 25.48 3.01
CA PHE A 196 9.76 24.11 3.19
C PHE A 196 8.48 24.07 4.03
N GLY A 197 8.49 24.76 5.18
CA GLY A 197 7.36 24.84 6.10
C GLY A 197 6.14 25.53 5.49
N ILE A 198 6.31 26.57 4.68
CA ILE A 198 5.22 27.22 3.95
C ILE A 198 4.56 26.23 2.97
N GLY A 199 5.36 25.55 2.14
CA GLY A 199 4.83 24.58 1.19
C GLY A 199 4.13 23.41 1.86
N GLY A 200 4.73 22.87 2.92
CA GLY A 200 4.13 21.78 3.68
C GLY A 200 2.88 22.19 4.45
N GLY A 201 2.92 23.31 5.16
CA GLY A 201 1.80 23.83 5.95
C GLY A 201 0.59 24.17 5.08
N VAL A 202 0.78 24.89 3.97
CA VAL A 202 -0.31 25.22 3.03
C VAL A 202 -0.93 23.94 2.46
N MET A 203 -0.12 22.95 2.09
CA MET A 203 -0.65 21.70 1.55
C MET A 203 -1.37 20.87 2.61
N LEU A 204 -0.86 20.78 3.84
CA LEU A 204 -1.56 20.10 4.94
C LEU A 204 -2.91 20.76 5.22
N LEU A 205 -2.97 22.10 5.24
CA LEU A 205 -4.23 22.83 5.39
C LEU A 205 -5.18 22.51 4.23
N ALA A 206 -4.70 22.52 2.98
CA ALA A 206 -5.53 22.18 1.82
C ALA A 206 -6.08 20.74 1.88
N VAL A 207 -5.29 19.79 2.40
CA VAL A 207 -5.68 18.38 2.52
C VAL A 207 -6.68 18.15 3.65
N TYR A 208 -6.40 18.69 4.84
CA TYR A 208 -7.11 18.33 6.07
C TYR A 208 -8.13 19.37 6.54
N ALA A 209 -7.97 20.67 6.24
CA ALA A 209 -8.91 21.69 6.69
C ALA A 209 -10.37 21.42 6.23
N PRO A 210 -10.64 20.98 4.98
CA PRO A 210 -12.01 20.67 4.57
C PRO A 210 -12.67 19.61 5.46
N LEU A 211 -11.90 18.64 5.95
CA LEU A 211 -12.40 17.55 6.79
C LEU A 211 -12.86 18.06 8.17
N PHE A 212 -12.11 19.01 8.75
CA PHE A 212 -12.45 19.61 10.03
C PHE A 212 -13.71 20.49 9.97
N PHE A 213 -14.03 21.05 8.81
CA PHE A 213 -15.24 21.87 8.63
C PHE A 213 -16.47 21.07 8.21
N GLN A 214 -16.29 19.95 7.48
CA GLN A 214 -17.41 19.20 6.90
C GLN A 214 -17.85 18.02 7.76
N SER A 215 -16.91 17.27 8.33
CA SER A 215 -17.20 15.99 9.00
C SER A 215 -16.13 15.70 10.08
N PRO A 216 -15.99 16.56 11.11
CA PRO A 216 -14.88 16.49 12.06
C PRO A 216 -14.87 15.19 12.86
N GLU A 217 -16.04 14.69 13.26
CA GLU A 217 -16.17 13.46 14.04
C GLU A 217 -15.85 12.22 13.21
N GLN A 218 -16.41 12.13 12.00
CA GLN A 218 -16.13 11.04 11.06
C GLN A 218 -14.65 11.02 10.66
N ALA A 219 -14.06 12.19 10.39
CA ALA A 219 -12.64 12.31 10.05
C ALA A 219 -11.75 11.94 11.24
N HIS A 220 -12.10 12.36 12.46
CA HIS A 220 -11.37 11.98 13.67
C HIS A 220 -11.43 10.46 13.90
N PHE A 221 -12.61 9.86 13.78
CA PHE A 221 -12.77 8.42 13.89
C PHE A 221 -11.96 7.67 12.82
N GLY A 222 -12.10 8.03 11.54
CA GLY A 222 -11.40 7.37 10.44
C GLY A 222 -9.87 7.49 10.53
N LEU A 223 -9.36 8.68 10.83
CA LEU A 223 -7.92 8.94 10.87
C LEU A 223 -7.23 8.44 12.14
N LEU A 224 -7.91 8.47 13.29
CA LEU A 224 -7.32 8.15 14.60
C LEU A 224 -8.09 7.04 15.32
N GLY A 225 -9.40 7.22 15.51
CA GLY A 225 -10.25 6.32 16.31
C GLY A 225 -10.13 4.85 15.91
N TYR A 226 -10.22 4.57 14.61
CA TYR A 226 -10.06 3.24 14.04
C TYR A 226 -8.73 2.57 14.43
N HIS A 227 -7.63 3.31 14.35
CA HIS A 227 -6.28 2.78 14.63
C HIS A 227 -6.02 2.62 16.12
N THR A 228 -6.58 3.51 16.95
CA THR A 228 -6.44 3.45 18.41
C THR A 228 -7.31 2.38 19.07
N GLY A 229 -8.39 1.95 18.41
CA GLY A 229 -9.29 0.90 18.91
C GLY A 229 -8.79 -0.54 18.69
N ARG A 230 -7.62 -0.72 18.05
CA ARG A 230 -7.05 -2.04 17.76
C ARG A 230 -6.45 -2.66 19.03
N ASP A 231 -6.89 -3.88 19.37
CA ASP A 231 -6.35 -4.66 20.48
C ASP A 231 -5.56 -5.88 19.96
N PRO A 232 -4.21 -5.87 20.08
CA PRO A 232 -3.37 -7.01 19.68
C PRO A 232 -3.32 -8.12 20.74
N GLY A 233 -4.05 -8.00 21.83
CA GLY A 233 -4.05 -8.91 22.96
C GLY A 233 -2.87 -8.69 23.91
N GLY A 234 -2.48 -9.75 24.63
CA GLY A 234 -1.46 -9.67 25.67
C GLY A 234 -0.04 -9.31 25.19
N ILE A 235 0.83 -8.92 26.12
CA ILE A 235 2.23 -8.52 25.86
C ILE A 235 2.99 -9.61 25.07
N GLY A 236 2.76 -10.89 25.35
CA GLY A 236 3.40 -12.00 24.63
C GLY A 236 3.04 -12.02 23.14
N THR A 237 1.77 -11.76 22.80
CA THR A 237 1.31 -11.66 21.41
C THR A 237 1.96 -10.47 20.71
N ILE A 238 1.98 -9.31 21.38
CA ILE A 238 2.62 -8.09 20.86
C ILE A 238 4.11 -8.33 20.54
N LEU A 239 4.86 -8.96 21.46
CA LEU A 239 6.26 -9.29 21.24
C LEU A 239 6.45 -10.25 20.06
N THR A 240 5.60 -11.27 19.97
CA THR A 240 5.62 -12.24 18.86
C THR A 240 5.36 -11.55 17.52
N LEU A 241 4.39 -10.64 17.45
CA LEU A 241 4.11 -9.84 16.25
C LEU A 241 5.31 -8.98 15.85
N LYS A 242 5.99 -8.33 16.82
CA LYS A 242 7.17 -7.49 16.56
C LYS A 242 8.39 -8.31 16.10
N VAL A 243 8.63 -9.49 16.68
CA VAL A 243 9.69 -10.40 16.22
C VAL A 243 9.39 -10.90 14.81
N GLY A 244 8.14 -11.31 14.55
CA GLY A 244 7.68 -11.71 13.23
C GLY A 244 7.84 -10.61 12.19
N PHE A 245 7.50 -9.37 12.55
CA PHE A 245 7.72 -8.17 11.72
C PHE A 245 9.19 -8.00 11.31
N ILE A 246 10.13 -8.08 12.28
CA ILE A 246 11.57 -7.98 11.98
C ILE A 246 12.02 -9.11 11.04
N SER A 247 11.61 -10.34 11.34
CA SER A 247 11.96 -11.52 10.53
C SER A 247 11.50 -11.38 9.08
N ARG A 248 10.22 -11.03 8.87
CA ARG A 248 9.65 -10.82 7.54
C ARG A 248 10.27 -9.63 6.81
N PHE A 249 10.58 -8.54 7.53
CA PHE A 249 11.32 -7.41 6.95
C PHE A 249 12.71 -7.84 6.44
N VAL A 250 13.47 -8.59 7.24
CA VAL A 250 14.79 -9.09 6.83
C VAL A 250 14.68 -10.02 5.63
N GLN A 251 13.68 -10.90 5.59
CA GLN A 251 13.43 -11.77 4.44
C GLN A 251 13.08 -10.96 3.17
N ALA A 252 12.18 -9.99 3.29
CA ALA A 252 11.74 -9.14 2.18
C ALA A 252 12.85 -8.26 1.62
N TYR A 253 13.73 -7.75 2.49
CA TYR A 253 14.76 -6.76 2.15
C TYR A 253 16.17 -7.25 2.48
N LEU A 254 16.45 -8.53 2.22
CA LEU A 254 17.71 -9.20 2.61
C LEU A 254 18.96 -8.47 2.11
N ILE A 255 19.01 -8.12 0.83
CA ILE A 255 20.17 -7.43 0.22
C ILE A 255 20.44 -6.12 0.94
N PHE A 256 19.40 -5.32 1.17
CA PHE A 256 19.51 -4.06 1.91
C PHE A 256 19.96 -4.29 3.35
N THR A 257 19.44 -5.32 4.02
CA THR A 257 19.82 -5.66 5.40
C THR A 257 21.31 -5.99 5.48
N LEU A 258 21.82 -6.84 4.57
CA LEU A 258 23.23 -7.20 4.51
C LEU A 258 24.12 -5.99 4.20
N LEU A 259 23.71 -5.13 3.26
CA LEU A 259 24.42 -3.88 2.97
C LEU A 259 24.47 -2.96 4.20
N THR A 260 23.37 -2.83 4.92
CA THR A 260 23.27 -1.99 6.12
C THR A 260 24.13 -2.54 7.26
N LEU A 261 24.10 -3.85 7.49
CA LEU A 261 24.97 -4.50 8.48
C LEU A 261 26.45 -4.33 8.11
N ALA A 262 26.80 -4.48 6.83
CA ALA A 262 28.16 -4.23 6.36
C ALA A 262 28.58 -2.78 6.59
N VAL A 263 27.68 -1.81 6.38
CA VAL A 263 27.93 -0.41 6.76
C VAL A 263 28.20 -0.30 8.26
N LEU A 264 27.34 -0.84 9.12
CA LEU A 264 27.49 -0.70 10.57
C LEU A 264 28.77 -1.34 11.11
N VAL A 265 29.17 -2.50 10.57
CA VAL A 265 30.36 -3.25 11.03
C VAL A 265 31.65 -2.67 10.48
N PHE A 266 31.68 -2.27 9.21
CA PHE A 266 32.92 -1.88 8.52
C PHE A 266 33.07 -0.37 8.34
N GLN A 267 32.14 0.45 8.82
CA GLN A 267 32.27 1.91 8.77
C GLN A 267 33.20 2.43 9.86
N PRO A 268 34.32 3.10 9.50
CA PRO A 268 35.15 3.79 10.48
C PRO A 268 34.34 4.94 11.11
N LEU A 269 34.35 5.03 12.44
CA LEU A 269 33.64 6.05 13.23
C LEU A 269 34.04 7.50 12.85
N GLU A 270 35.24 7.67 12.28
CA GLU A 270 35.83 8.98 11.97
C GLU A 270 35.32 9.61 10.67
N LYS A 271 34.69 8.83 9.77
CA LYS A 271 34.22 9.36 8.47
C LYS A 271 32.83 9.97 8.60
N LYS A 272 32.76 11.29 8.34
CA LYS A 272 31.49 12.02 8.23
C LYS A 272 30.62 11.43 7.11
N LEU A 273 29.35 11.23 7.42
CA LEU A 273 28.33 10.81 6.46
C LEU A 273 27.88 12.00 5.60
N GLU A 274 27.46 11.70 4.38
CA GLU A 274 26.80 12.67 3.52
C GLU A 274 25.55 13.23 4.23
N PRO A 275 25.39 14.56 4.37
CA PRO A 275 24.28 15.14 5.13
C PRO A 275 22.89 14.70 4.64
N THR A 276 22.74 14.52 3.33
CA THR A 276 21.50 14.01 2.74
C THR A 276 21.27 12.54 3.11
N ALA A 277 22.31 11.72 3.17
CA ALA A 277 22.19 10.34 3.62
C ALA A 277 21.74 10.27 5.10
N VAL A 278 22.27 11.16 5.96
CA VAL A 278 21.82 11.27 7.36
C VAL A 278 20.33 11.59 7.44
N LEU A 279 19.86 12.58 6.67
CA LEU A 279 18.43 12.92 6.61
C LEU A 279 17.58 11.72 6.20
N LEU A 280 17.97 11.02 5.12
CA LEU A 280 17.23 9.87 4.62
C LEU A 280 17.22 8.72 5.63
N TRP A 281 18.34 8.43 6.30
CA TRP A 281 18.38 7.46 7.42
C TRP A 281 17.41 7.87 8.53
N SER A 282 17.44 9.13 8.98
CA SER A 282 16.55 9.61 10.04
C SER A 282 15.08 9.51 9.65
N CYS A 283 14.71 9.89 8.43
CA CYS A 283 13.32 9.80 7.95
C CYS A 283 12.87 8.34 7.78
N GLY A 284 13.69 7.49 7.18
CA GLY A 284 13.37 6.07 7.00
C GLY A 284 13.20 5.36 8.34
N ILE A 285 14.14 5.56 9.28
CA ILE A 285 14.05 5.03 10.64
C ILE A 285 12.83 5.60 11.37
N GLY A 286 12.54 6.89 11.22
CA GLY A 286 11.37 7.53 11.82
C GLY A 286 10.06 6.85 11.40
N ILE A 287 9.88 6.58 10.10
CA ILE A 287 8.72 5.82 9.59
C ILE A 287 8.73 4.39 10.16
N SER A 288 9.87 3.71 10.12
CA SER A 288 9.98 2.33 10.64
C SER A 288 9.63 2.24 12.12
N LEU A 289 10.01 3.24 12.93
CA LEU A 289 9.65 3.34 14.35
C LEU A 289 8.15 3.55 14.54
N VAL A 290 7.52 4.45 13.77
CA VAL A 290 6.06 4.64 13.82
C VAL A 290 5.32 3.33 13.53
N HIS A 291 5.72 2.60 12.49
CA HIS A 291 5.14 1.28 12.20
C HIS A 291 5.45 0.23 13.26
N GLY A 292 6.67 0.23 13.79
CA GLY A 292 7.09 -0.69 14.85
C GLY A 292 6.37 -0.45 16.18
N LEU A 293 5.88 0.76 16.42
CA LEU A 293 5.09 1.12 17.61
C LEU A 293 3.60 0.81 17.47
N ALA A 294 3.10 0.55 16.26
CA ALA A 294 1.71 0.17 16.05
C ALA A 294 1.35 -1.14 16.79
N ALA A 295 0.07 -1.29 17.14
CA ALA A 295 -0.48 -2.51 17.75
C ALA A 295 -0.20 -3.75 16.87
N PHE A 296 -0.40 -3.60 15.56
CA PHE A 296 -0.12 -4.61 14.55
C PHE A 296 0.95 -4.10 13.57
N PRO A 297 2.24 -4.43 13.79
CA PRO A 297 3.32 -4.02 12.91
C PRO A 297 3.31 -4.91 11.66
N TYR A 298 2.57 -4.52 10.63
CA TYR A 298 2.63 -5.19 9.33
C TYR A 298 3.95 -4.83 8.61
N ASP A 299 4.62 -5.83 8.06
CA ASP A 299 5.90 -5.67 7.35
C ASP A 299 5.74 -4.93 6.02
N ASP A 300 4.59 -5.05 5.36
CA ASP A 300 4.30 -4.37 4.10
C ASP A 300 4.25 -2.85 4.27
N TYR A 301 4.01 -2.37 5.50
CA TYR A 301 4.07 -0.95 5.83
C TYR A 301 5.47 -0.37 5.57
N GLN A 302 6.52 -1.20 5.60
CA GLN A 302 7.89 -0.76 5.29
C GLN A 302 8.11 -0.45 3.81
N ALA A 303 7.18 -0.82 2.92
CA ALA A 303 7.28 -0.47 1.50
C ALA A 303 7.40 1.05 1.26
N ILE A 304 6.92 1.88 2.20
CA ILE A 304 7.08 3.34 2.11
C ILE A 304 8.41 3.87 2.65
N ALA A 305 9.00 3.18 3.64
CA ALA A 305 10.27 3.56 4.24
C ALA A 305 11.45 3.08 3.37
N TYR A 306 11.29 1.94 2.72
CA TYR A 306 12.36 1.24 2.04
C TYR A 306 13.06 2.05 0.94
N PRO A 307 12.38 2.77 0.02
CA PRO A 307 13.05 3.60 -0.98
C PRO A 307 13.98 4.67 -0.39
N ILE A 308 13.58 5.27 0.74
CA ILE A 308 14.35 6.27 1.47
C ILE A 308 15.61 5.61 2.06
N LEU A 309 15.43 4.47 2.74
CA LEU A 309 16.52 3.71 3.35
C LEU A 309 17.51 3.16 2.31
N ALA A 310 17.02 2.66 1.17
CA ALA A 310 17.85 2.17 0.07
C ALA A 310 18.72 3.28 -0.52
N ALA A 311 18.14 4.47 -0.76
CA ALA A 311 18.90 5.64 -1.18
C ALA A 311 19.94 6.06 -0.14
N ALA A 312 19.58 6.05 1.15
CA ALA A 312 20.50 6.36 2.25
C ALA A 312 21.68 5.38 2.29
N ALA A 313 21.41 4.08 2.18
CA ALA A 313 22.43 3.03 2.18
C ALA A 313 23.40 3.17 1.00
N VAL A 314 22.89 3.39 -0.22
CA VAL A 314 23.76 3.58 -1.40
C VAL A 314 24.62 4.84 -1.26
N LEU A 315 24.05 5.97 -0.82
CA LEU A 315 24.81 7.20 -0.61
C LEU A 315 25.87 7.06 0.48
N THR A 316 25.65 6.18 1.47
CA THR A 316 26.69 5.81 2.44
C THR A 316 27.75 4.89 1.83
N VAL A 317 27.39 3.81 1.14
CA VAL A 317 28.35 2.79 0.69
C VAL A 317 29.17 3.24 -0.52
N LEU A 318 28.52 3.80 -1.54
CA LEU A 318 29.09 3.99 -2.86
C LEU A 318 30.37 4.85 -2.92
N PRO A 319 30.53 5.93 -2.13
CA PRO A 319 31.78 6.70 -2.10
C PRO A 319 33.00 5.85 -1.74
N ARG A 320 32.79 4.77 -0.96
CA ARG A 320 33.86 3.89 -0.45
C ARG A 320 34.29 2.81 -1.44
N ILE A 321 33.53 2.56 -2.51
CA ILE A 321 33.85 1.51 -3.50
C ILE A 321 34.93 2.02 -4.46
N GLU A 322 36.09 1.37 -4.51
CA GLU A 322 37.14 1.75 -5.48
C GLU A 322 36.66 1.58 -6.94
N PRO A 323 37.15 2.40 -7.89
CA PRO A 323 36.69 2.36 -9.29
C PRO A 323 36.74 0.97 -9.93
N ARG A 324 37.74 0.14 -9.59
CA ARG A 324 37.87 -1.24 -10.11
C ARG A 324 36.74 -2.17 -9.66
N TRP A 325 36.14 -1.91 -8.50
CA TRP A 325 35.08 -2.74 -7.92
C TRP A 325 33.67 -2.29 -8.31
N VAL A 326 33.50 -1.10 -8.90
CA VAL A 326 32.19 -0.56 -9.27
C VAL A 326 31.38 -1.52 -10.15
N VAL A 327 31.94 -1.99 -11.26
CA VAL A 327 31.23 -2.89 -12.17
C VAL A 327 30.96 -4.25 -11.52
N PRO A 328 31.94 -4.93 -10.89
CA PRO A 328 31.68 -6.15 -10.12
C PRO A 328 30.58 -5.99 -9.06
N SER A 329 30.56 -4.89 -8.29
CA SER A 329 29.56 -4.64 -7.25
C SER A 329 28.17 -4.44 -7.83
N LEU A 330 28.02 -3.70 -8.94
CA LEU A 330 26.72 -3.56 -9.60
C LEU A 330 26.24 -4.88 -10.23
N SER A 331 27.14 -5.63 -10.87
CA SER A 331 26.81 -6.95 -11.41
C SER A 331 26.37 -7.90 -10.31
N PHE A 332 27.09 -7.92 -9.18
CA PHE A 332 26.70 -8.71 -8.01
C PHE A 332 25.34 -8.27 -7.48
N LEU A 333 25.08 -6.97 -7.36
CA LEU A 333 23.79 -6.45 -6.88
C LEU A 333 22.63 -6.87 -7.79
N LEU A 334 22.82 -6.81 -9.12
CA LEU A 334 21.84 -7.27 -10.10
C LEU A 334 21.60 -8.78 -9.96
N LEU A 335 22.65 -9.60 -9.94
CA LEU A 335 22.55 -11.05 -9.80
C LEU A 335 21.92 -11.46 -8.46
N ALA A 336 22.27 -10.78 -7.37
CA ALA A 336 21.66 -10.98 -6.07
C ALA A 336 20.17 -10.63 -6.09
N SER A 337 19.77 -9.53 -6.75
CA SER A 337 18.36 -9.15 -6.88
C SER A 337 17.57 -10.19 -7.68
N ILE A 338 18.15 -10.73 -8.75
CA ILE A 338 17.58 -11.85 -9.50
C ILE A 338 17.43 -13.07 -8.59
N ALA A 339 18.50 -13.47 -7.90
CA ALA A 339 18.49 -14.64 -7.02
C ALA A 339 17.45 -14.50 -5.88
N THR A 340 17.34 -13.33 -5.25
CA THR A 340 16.34 -13.10 -4.19
C THR A 340 14.92 -13.06 -4.73
N ALA A 341 14.72 -12.55 -5.97
CA ALA A 341 13.43 -12.63 -6.63
C ALA A 341 13.03 -14.09 -6.91
N PHE A 342 13.95 -14.91 -7.42
CA PHE A 342 13.70 -16.34 -7.66
C PHE A 342 13.42 -17.12 -6.36
N SER A 343 14.04 -16.74 -5.24
CA SER A 343 13.80 -17.39 -3.94
C SER A 343 12.59 -16.84 -3.17
N SER A 344 11.89 -15.84 -3.71
CA SER A 344 10.84 -15.14 -2.97
C SER A 344 9.54 -15.94 -2.94
N PRO A 345 8.88 -16.04 -1.77
CA PRO A 345 7.52 -16.58 -1.66
C PRO A 345 6.52 -15.89 -2.60
N ILE A 346 6.64 -14.58 -2.82
CA ILE A 346 5.73 -13.82 -3.71
C ILE A 346 5.74 -14.37 -5.14
N ASN A 347 6.93 -14.67 -5.68
CA ASN A 347 7.03 -15.22 -7.03
C ASN A 347 6.57 -16.67 -7.10
N GLN A 348 6.73 -17.43 -6.00
CA GLN A 348 6.15 -18.76 -5.89
C GLN A 348 4.62 -18.69 -5.90
N GLU A 349 4.05 -17.73 -5.18
CA GLU A 349 2.61 -17.51 -5.06
C GLU A 349 1.93 -17.09 -6.38
N TRP A 350 2.68 -16.56 -7.34
CA TRP A 350 2.17 -16.33 -8.71
C TRP A 350 1.59 -17.58 -9.36
N PHE A 351 2.14 -18.76 -9.05
CA PHE A 351 1.78 -20.03 -9.70
C PHE A 351 1.31 -21.11 -8.73
N VAL A 352 1.54 -20.94 -7.43
CA VAL A 352 1.29 -21.96 -6.41
C VAL A 352 0.51 -21.35 -5.26
N ARG A 353 -0.66 -21.91 -4.95
CA ARG A 353 -1.50 -21.50 -3.80
C ARG A 353 -0.94 -22.00 -2.48
N GLY A 354 -0.36 -23.19 -2.52
CA GLY A 354 0.25 -23.82 -1.36
C GLY A 354 0.97 -25.09 -1.75
N ARG A 355 1.71 -25.64 -0.80
CA ARG A 355 2.32 -26.96 -0.92
C ARG A 355 2.11 -27.72 0.38
N ASP A 356 1.80 -28.99 0.28
CA ASP A 356 2.00 -29.91 1.39
C ASP A 356 3.36 -30.64 1.20
N ARG A 357 3.60 -31.71 1.96
CA ARG A 357 4.87 -32.46 1.90
C ARG A 357 5.07 -33.17 0.55
N ILE A 358 4.00 -33.47 -0.16
CA ILE A 358 3.99 -34.33 -1.35
C ILE A 358 3.49 -33.55 -2.57
N TRP A 359 2.44 -32.76 -2.41
CA TRP A 359 1.70 -32.14 -3.51
C TRP A 359 1.86 -30.62 -3.55
N TRP A 360 2.05 -30.13 -4.76
CA TRP A 360 2.02 -28.71 -5.10
C TRP A 360 0.62 -28.34 -5.58
N LYS A 361 -0.02 -27.38 -4.91
CA LYS A 361 -1.34 -26.85 -5.30
C LYS A 361 -1.15 -25.71 -6.29
N PHE A 362 -0.92 -26.05 -7.55
CA PHE A 362 -0.78 -25.06 -8.63
C PHE A 362 -2.07 -24.27 -8.83
N LYS A 363 -1.92 -23.03 -9.28
CA LYS A 363 -3.01 -22.20 -9.77
C LYS A 363 -3.36 -22.61 -11.19
N GLU A 364 -4.64 -22.85 -11.45
CA GLU A 364 -5.13 -23.10 -12.81
C GLU A 364 -5.31 -21.80 -13.59
N LYS A 365 -5.71 -20.74 -12.87
CA LYS A 365 -5.91 -19.38 -13.36
C LYS A 365 -5.24 -18.39 -12.42
N SER A 366 -4.85 -17.23 -12.93
CA SER A 366 -4.44 -16.11 -12.08
C SER A 366 -5.63 -15.58 -11.27
N ASP A 367 -5.35 -14.96 -10.13
CA ASP A 367 -6.40 -14.40 -9.26
C ASP A 367 -7.24 -13.33 -10.00
N LEU A 368 -6.63 -12.56 -10.92
CA LEU A 368 -7.33 -11.59 -11.76
C LEU A 368 -8.25 -12.26 -12.79
N GLU A 369 -7.87 -13.40 -13.35
CA GLU A 369 -8.75 -14.16 -14.26
C GLU A 369 -9.94 -14.73 -13.50
N LEU A 370 -9.72 -15.32 -12.31
CA LEU A 370 -10.81 -15.79 -11.45
C LEU A 370 -11.77 -14.67 -11.05
N LEU A 371 -11.24 -13.48 -10.74
CA LEU A 371 -12.03 -12.29 -10.46
C LEU A 371 -12.91 -11.88 -11.64
N ARG A 372 -12.37 -11.92 -12.86
CA ARG A 372 -13.12 -11.58 -14.08
C ARG A 372 -14.21 -12.60 -14.37
N ASP A 373 -13.92 -13.88 -14.22
CA ASP A 373 -14.91 -14.95 -14.38
C ASP A 373 -16.10 -14.75 -13.42
N ALA A 374 -15.82 -14.48 -12.14
CA ALA A 374 -16.85 -14.18 -11.14
C ALA A 374 -17.63 -12.89 -11.49
N ALA A 375 -16.92 -11.84 -11.91
CA ALA A 375 -17.53 -10.56 -12.31
C ALA A 375 -18.45 -10.71 -13.54
N GLU A 376 -18.11 -11.59 -14.49
CA GLU A 376 -18.96 -11.88 -15.65
C GLU A 376 -20.26 -12.58 -15.26
N ILE A 377 -20.25 -13.46 -14.25
CA ILE A 377 -21.49 -14.02 -13.69
C ILE A 377 -22.32 -12.93 -13.05
N VAL A 378 -21.72 -12.10 -12.19
CA VAL A 378 -22.42 -10.97 -11.57
C VAL A 378 -23.08 -10.08 -12.63
N LYS A 379 -22.36 -9.72 -13.71
CA LYS A 379 -22.89 -8.89 -14.79
C LYS A 379 -24.08 -9.52 -15.52
N ARG A 380 -24.09 -10.85 -15.68
CA ARG A 380 -25.19 -11.58 -16.35
C ARG A 380 -26.46 -11.65 -15.51
N HIS A 381 -26.31 -11.69 -14.18
CA HIS A 381 -27.42 -11.86 -13.22
C HIS A 381 -27.84 -10.57 -12.52
N SER A 382 -27.27 -9.43 -12.89
CA SER A 382 -27.62 -8.14 -12.28
C SER A 382 -27.66 -7.01 -13.33
N PRO A 383 -28.67 -6.12 -13.29
CA PRO A 383 -28.72 -4.96 -14.18
C PRO A 383 -27.49 -4.07 -14.06
N GLU A 384 -27.20 -3.29 -15.11
CA GLU A 384 -26.22 -2.20 -14.99
C GLU A 384 -26.65 -1.23 -13.88
N GLU A 385 -25.68 -0.67 -13.17
CA GLU A 385 -25.88 0.23 -12.01
C GLU A 385 -26.55 -0.38 -10.77
N SER A 386 -26.83 -1.69 -10.76
CA SER A 386 -27.41 -2.33 -9.58
C SER A 386 -26.41 -2.43 -8.42
N VAL A 387 -26.96 -2.71 -7.24
CA VAL A 387 -26.17 -3.04 -6.05
C VAL A 387 -25.79 -4.52 -6.06
N LEU A 388 -24.54 -4.83 -5.71
CA LEU A 388 -24.05 -6.16 -5.39
C LEU A 388 -23.91 -6.24 -3.86
N LEU A 389 -24.66 -7.13 -3.21
CA LEU A 389 -24.53 -7.35 -1.77
C LEU A 389 -23.22 -8.11 -1.48
N THR A 390 -22.16 -7.37 -1.17
CA THR A 390 -20.82 -7.93 -0.93
C THR A 390 -19.94 -7.02 -0.06
N GLN A 391 -18.97 -7.63 0.63
CA GLN A 391 -17.83 -6.95 1.23
C GLN A 391 -16.54 -7.11 0.39
N ASP A 392 -16.56 -7.93 -0.66
CA ASP A 392 -15.47 -8.11 -1.61
C ASP A 392 -15.51 -7.00 -2.67
N THR A 393 -15.21 -5.77 -2.27
CA THR A 393 -15.38 -4.56 -3.10
C THR A 393 -14.57 -4.57 -4.40
N TYR A 394 -13.49 -5.35 -4.51
CA TYR A 394 -12.80 -5.54 -5.79
C TYR A 394 -13.67 -6.27 -6.83
N LEU A 395 -14.59 -7.14 -6.39
CA LEU A 395 -15.57 -7.80 -7.25
C LEU A 395 -16.61 -6.78 -7.72
N ALA A 396 -17.06 -5.89 -6.83
CA ALA A 396 -17.94 -4.79 -7.22
C ALA A 396 -17.28 -3.85 -8.26
N ILE A 397 -15.99 -3.54 -8.09
CA ILE A 397 -15.23 -2.77 -9.08
C ILE A 397 -15.11 -3.49 -10.42
N GLU A 398 -14.69 -4.76 -10.44
CA GLU A 398 -14.55 -5.52 -11.69
C GLU A 398 -15.92 -5.75 -12.38
N ALA A 399 -16.97 -5.92 -11.59
CA ALA A 399 -18.34 -6.08 -12.05
C ALA A 399 -18.99 -4.77 -12.52
N GLY A 400 -18.44 -3.61 -12.17
CA GLY A 400 -19.09 -2.31 -12.41
C GLY A 400 -20.41 -2.20 -11.65
N ARG A 401 -20.41 -2.55 -10.36
CA ARG A 401 -21.57 -2.50 -9.46
C ARG A 401 -21.28 -1.62 -8.26
N SER A 402 -22.34 -1.16 -7.61
CA SER A 402 -22.23 -0.49 -6.31
C SER A 402 -22.40 -1.51 -5.18
N VAL A 403 -21.90 -1.23 -3.99
CA VAL A 403 -22.19 -2.02 -2.79
C VAL A 403 -23.20 -1.27 -1.92
N PRO A 404 -23.91 -1.95 -0.99
CA PRO A 404 -24.80 -1.28 -0.06
C PRO A 404 -24.09 -0.24 0.78
N HIS A 405 -24.85 0.76 1.24
CA HIS A 405 -24.32 1.74 2.17
C HIS A 405 -23.83 1.07 3.45
N GLY A 406 -22.65 1.48 3.92
CA GLY A 406 -21.96 0.88 5.05
C GLY A 406 -21.14 -0.37 4.72
N MET A 407 -21.02 -0.78 3.44
CA MET A 407 -20.12 -1.86 3.01
C MET A 407 -18.92 -1.37 2.17
N GLU A 408 -18.74 -0.05 2.03
CA GLU A 408 -17.73 0.57 1.17
C GLU A 408 -16.29 0.28 1.62
N MET A 409 -16.08 0.06 2.92
CA MET A 409 -14.80 -0.35 3.49
C MET A 409 -14.52 -1.87 3.38
N GLY A 410 -15.36 -2.59 2.62
CA GLY A 410 -15.28 -4.02 2.43
C GLY A 410 -15.36 -4.78 3.76
N PRO A 411 -14.42 -5.69 4.07
CA PRO A 411 -14.48 -6.51 5.29
C PRO A 411 -14.32 -5.70 6.59
N PHE A 412 -13.87 -4.44 6.52
CA PHE A 412 -13.63 -3.60 7.70
C PHE A 412 -14.83 -2.75 8.12
N SER A 413 -16.02 -3.03 7.59
CA SER A 413 -17.19 -2.17 7.76
C SER A 413 -18.10 -2.57 8.94
N TYR A 414 -17.82 -3.70 9.60
CA TYR A 414 -18.66 -4.25 10.68
C TYR A 414 -18.12 -3.93 12.08
N TYR A 415 -18.93 -3.27 12.92
CA TYR A 415 -18.61 -2.82 14.28
C TYR A 415 -19.73 -3.28 15.24
N PRO A 416 -19.73 -4.55 15.68
CA PRO A 416 -20.87 -5.18 16.34
C PRO A 416 -21.40 -4.42 17.56
N ASP A 417 -20.48 -3.88 18.37
CA ASP A 417 -20.79 -3.24 19.65
C ASP A 417 -21.00 -1.71 19.54
N MET A 418 -20.93 -1.15 18.33
CA MET A 418 -21.15 0.28 18.12
C MET A 418 -22.64 0.63 18.22
N PRO A 419 -23.04 1.66 18.99
CA PRO A 419 -24.42 2.13 19.00
C PRO A 419 -24.93 2.50 17.60
N THR A 420 -26.19 2.17 17.28
CA THR A 420 -26.77 2.35 15.94
C THR A 420 -26.65 3.78 15.42
N GLU A 421 -27.02 4.77 16.23
CA GLU A 421 -26.89 6.19 15.87
C GLU A 421 -25.45 6.57 15.49
N GLN A 422 -24.47 6.02 16.21
CA GLN A 422 -23.06 6.26 15.93
C GLN A 422 -22.61 5.54 14.66
N ALA A 423 -23.04 4.29 14.45
CA ALA A 423 -22.71 3.51 13.26
C ALA A 423 -23.26 4.20 11.99
N GLU A 424 -24.52 4.63 12.00
CA GLU A 424 -25.13 5.40 10.90
C GLU A 424 -24.36 6.69 10.61
N LYS A 425 -24.03 7.45 11.66
CA LYS A 425 -23.29 8.71 11.55
C LYS A 425 -21.87 8.55 10.99
N LEU A 426 -21.25 7.39 11.25
CA LEU A 426 -19.91 7.05 10.77
C LEU A 426 -19.93 6.28 9.44
N HIS A 427 -21.11 6.00 8.88
CA HIS A 427 -21.30 5.19 7.68
C HIS A 427 -20.74 3.76 7.81
N LEU A 428 -21.02 3.13 8.96
CA LEU A 428 -20.59 1.79 9.33
C LEU A 428 -21.80 0.92 9.68
N LEU A 429 -21.60 -0.39 9.75
CA LEU A 429 -22.64 -1.34 10.13
C LEU A 429 -22.35 -1.91 11.51
N ASN A 430 -23.27 -1.75 12.45
CA ASN A 430 -23.29 -2.56 13.66
C ASN A 430 -24.13 -3.83 13.45
N ARG A 431 -24.32 -4.63 14.51
CA ARG A 431 -25.08 -5.88 14.46
C ARG A 431 -26.49 -5.69 13.87
N ASP A 432 -27.24 -4.76 14.44
CA ASP A 432 -28.65 -4.54 14.05
C ASP A 432 -28.76 -4.04 12.61
N LEU A 433 -27.89 -3.10 12.20
CA LEU A 433 -27.87 -2.57 10.84
C LEU A 433 -27.46 -3.62 9.82
N LEU A 434 -26.47 -4.47 10.13
CA LEU A 434 -26.05 -5.55 9.22
C LEU A 434 -27.15 -6.59 9.06
N LEU A 435 -27.78 -7.03 10.16
CA LEU A 435 -28.92 -7.96 10.11
C LEU A 435 -30.06 -7.38 9.27
N HIS A 436 -30.46 -6.14 9.54
CA HIS A 436 -31.49 -5.44 8.79
C HIS A 436 -31.15 -5.34 7.30
N LEU A 437 -29.89 -5.01 6.97
CA LEU A 437 -29.42 -4.93 5.58
C LEU A 437 -29.51 -6.29 4.88
N LEU A 438 -29.07 -7.38 5.52
CA LEU A 438 -29.17 -8.72 4.94
C LEU A 438 -30.63 -9.15 4.75
N GLU A 439 -31.51 -8.82 5.71
CA GLU A 439 -32.95 -9.10 5.66
C GLU A 439 -33.69 -8.32 4.57
N THR A 440 -33.28 -7.09 4.26
CA THR A 440 -34.06 -6.17 3.42
C THR A 440 -33.40 -5.80 2.10
N SER A 441 -32.11 -6.10 1.90
CA SER A 441 -31.37 -5.78 0.67
C SER A 441 -32.13 -6.19 -0.59
N SER A 442 -32.31 -5.27 -1.53
CA SER A 442 -32.91 -5.52 -2.84
C SER A 442 -31.88 -5.89 -3.92
N ALA A 443 -30.64 -6.18 -3.53
CA ALA A 443 -29.60 -6.56 -4.47
C ALA A 443 -30.04 -7.84 -5.23
N PRO A 444 -29.94 -7.89 -6.57
CA PRO A 444 -30.26 -9.09 -7.34
C PRO A 444 -29.24 -10.22 -7.11
N VAL A 445 -28.01 -9.86 -6.73
CA VAL A 445 -26.90 -10.79 -6.52
C VAL A 445 -26.25 -10.49 -5.18
N ALA A 446 -25.88 -11.55 -4.46
CA ALA A 446 -25.02 -11.50 -3.29
C ALA A 446 -23.74 -12.29 -3.54
N ALA A 447 -22.62 -11.83 -2.97
CA ALA A 447 -21.32 -12.45 -3.17
C ALA A 447 -20.46 -12.32 -1.91
N PHE A 448 -19.96 -13.43 -1.38
CA PHE A 448 -19.12 -13.41 -0.18
C PHE A 448 -18.00 -14.43 -0.27
N SER A 449 -16.75 -13.95 -0.16
CA SER A 449 -15.58 -14.78 0.07
C SER A 449 -15.49 -15.22 1.54
N GLY A 450 -14.45 -15.98 1.90
CA GLY A 450 -14.17 -16.32 3.30
C GLY A 450 -13.87 -15.12 4.20
N TYR A 451 -13.58 -13.95 3.62
CA TYR A 451 -13.44 -12.68 4.35
C TYR A 451 -14.76 -11.90 4.47
N GLY A 452 -15.77 -12.26 3.68
CA GLY A 452 -17.10 -11.68 3.78
C GLY A 452 -17.79 -12.13 5.06
N LEU A 453 -18.35 -11.16 5.80
CA LEU A 453 -19.12 -11.38 7.03
C LEU A 453 -18.34 -12.11 8.13
N SER A 454 -17.00 -12.06 8.09
CA SER A 454 -16.14 -12.81 9.00
C SER A 454 -15.16 -11.97 9.81
N ILE A 455 -15.10 -10.65 9.57
CA ILE A 455 -14.23 -9.73 10.33
C ILE A 455 -15.07 -8.72 11.10
N GLU A 456 -14.77 -8.55 12.39
CA GLU A 456 -15.26 -7.45 13.22
C GLU A 456 -14.17 -6.40 13.46
N SER A 457 -14.58 -5.14 13.43
CA SER A 457 -13.74 -3.96 13.63
C SER A 457 -14.15 -3.22 14.92
N PRO A 458 -13.23 -2.46 15.56
CA PRO A 458 -11.86 -2.15 15.14
C PRO A 458 -10.83 -3.21 15.53
N ALA A 459 -11.20 -4.25 16.28
CA ALA A 459 -10.26 -5.27 16.79
C ALA A 459 -9.58 -6.07 15.66
N ILE A 460 -10.23 -6.18 14.48
CA ILE A 460 -9.82 -7.06 13.39
C ILE A 460 -9.77 -8.51 13.87
N ALA A 461 -10.84 -8.89 14.57
CA ALA A 461 -11.05 -10.25 15.05
C ALA A 461 -12.01 -11.01 14.13
N GLU A 462 -12.03 -12.33 14.27
CA GLU A 462 -13.01 -13.17 13.57
C GLU A 462 -14.38 -13.00 14.23
N VAL A 463 -15.42 -12.79 13.42
CA VAL A 463 -16.82 -12.82 13.88
C VAL A 463 -17.11 -14.21 14.44
N GLY A 464 -17.74 -14.25 15.61
CA GLY A 464 -18.09 -15.50 16.29
C GLY A 464 -18.91 -16.45 15.41
N GLU A 465 -18.67 -17.75 15.53
CA GLU A 465 -19.26 -18.77 14.65
C GLU A 465 -20.80 -18.72 14.59
N ALA A 466 -21.45 -18.54 15.75
CA ALA A 466 -22.91 -18.46 15.83
C ALA A 466 -23.48 -17.25 15.09
N GLU A 467 -22.81 -16.11 15.19
CA GLU A 467 -23.20 -14.85 14.54
C GLU A 467 -22.94 -14.93 13.03
N ARG A 468 -21.77 -15.43 12.62
CA ARG A 468 -21.46 -15.69 11.21
C ARG A 468 -22.50 -16.63 10.58
N LYS A 469 -22.89 -17.70 11.29
CA LYS A 469 -23.94 -18.62 10.84
C LYS A 469 -25.29 -17.91 10.71
N ALA A 470 -25.63 -17.02 11.65
CA ALA A 470 -26.86 -16.23 11.54
C ALA A 470 -26.86 -15.34 10.29
N PHE A 471 -25.75 -14.68 9.96
CA PHE A 471 -25.64 -13.88 8.73
C PHE A 471 -25.81 -14.71 7.47
N PHE A 472 -25.13 -15.86 7.35
CA PHE A 472 -25.27 -16.71 6.17
C PHE A 472 -26.65 -17.34 6.06
N ASN A 473 -27.31 -17.69 7.18
CA ASN A 473 -28.69 -18.15 7.15
C ASN A 473 -29.63 -17.09 6.53
N LEU A 474 -29.45 -15.80 6.86
CA LEU A 474 -30.24 -14.73 6.27
C LEU A 474 -29.99 -14.57 4.76
N VAL A 475 -28.74 -14.70 4.33
CA VAL A 475 -28.39 -14.70 2.91
C VAL A 475 -29.05 -15.90 2.21
N GLU A 476 -28.90 -17.11 2.74
CA GLU A 476 -29.43 -18.35 2.14
C GLU A 476 -30.97 -18.44 2.19
N MET A 477 -31.63 -17.71 3.10
CA MET A 477 -33.09 -17.58 3.12
C MET A 477 -33.63 -16.73 1.96
N ARG A 478 -32.84 -15.77 1.46
CA ARG A 478 -33.28 -14.79 0.47
C ARG A 478 -32.65 -14.98 -0.91
N TYR A 479 -31.53 -15.67 -0.97
CA TYR A 479 -30.77 -15.88 -2.17
C TYR A 479 -30.50 -17.37 -2.36
N GLN A 480 -30.60 -17.84 -3.59
CA GLN A 480 -30.24 -19.20 -3.98
C GLN A 480 -28.80 -19.22 -4.47
N LEU A 481 -28.04 -20.25 -4.06
CA LEU A 481 -26.66 -20.42 -4.50
C LEU A 481 -26.61 -20.59 -6.02
N LEU A 482 -25.90 -19.69 -6.68
CA LEU A 482 -25.74 -19.64 -8.13
C LEU A 482 -24.46 -20.37 -8.57
N ASP A 483 -23.33 -20.07 -7.91
CA ASP A 483 -22.03 -20.65 -8.24
C ASP A 483 -21.06 -20.58 -7.05
N GLU A 484 -20.01 -21.40 -7.09
CA GLU A 484 -18.92 -21.41 -6.12
C GLU A 484 -17.56 -21.36 -6.81
N PHE A 485 -16.74 -20.40 -6.40
CA PHE A 485 -15.37 -20.22 -6.87
C PHE A 485 -14.41 -20.64 -5.76
N PRO A 486 -13.89 -21.88 -5.78
CA PRO A 486 -12.84 -22.26 -4.83
C PRO A 486 -11.58 -21.43 -5.09
N ASP A 487 -10.81 -21.22 -4.02
CA ASP A 487 -9.48 -20.58 -4.10
C ASP A 487 -9.49 -19.14 -4.65
N PHE A 488 -10.53 -18.38 -4.32
CA PHE A 488 -10.78 -17.01 -4.75
C PHE A 488 -10.21 -15.95 -3.79
N GLY A 489 -9.75 -14.83 -4.37
CA GLY A 489 -9.41 -13.62 -3.64
C GLY A 489 -8.21 -13.77 -2.69
N GLN A 490 -8.15 -12.90 -1.68
CA GLN A 490 -7.12 -12.97 -0.66
C GLN A 490 -7.20 -14.31 0.11
N ALA A 491 -6.04 -14.90 0.38
CA ALA A 491 -5.89 -16.18 1.07
C ALA A 491 -6.59 -17.38 0.40
N HIS A 492 -7.01 -17.25 -0.87
CA HIS A 492 -7.59 -18.32 -1.67
C HIS A 492 -8.76 -19.03 -0.95
N THR A 493 -9.72 -18.23 -0.46
CA THR A 493 -10.95 -18.75 0.17
C THR A 493 -12.03 -19.06 -0.86
N THR A 494 -13.09 -19.78 -0.50
CA THR A 494 -14.21 -19.96 -1.45
C THR A 494 -15.06 -18.70 -1.53
N LEU A 495 -15.28 -18.18 -2.73
CA LEU A 495 -16.34 -17.21 -3.01
C LEU A 495 -17.63 -17.94 -3.35
N LYS A 496 -18.70 -17.57 -2.68
CA LYS A 496 -20.05 -18.03 -3.01
C LYS A 496 -20.84 -16.89 -3.67
N LEU A 497 -21.41 -17.17 -4.83
CA LEU A 497 -22.30 -16.27 -5.55
C LEU A 497 -23.73 -16.76 -5.38
N TYR A 498 -24.65 -15.83 -5.12
CA TYR A 498 -26.06 -16.12 -4.95
C TYR A 498 -26.91 -15.18 -5.79
N GLU A 499 -28.04 -15.68 -6.28
CA GLU A 499 -29.07 -14.90 -6.98
C GLU A 499 -30.30 -14.76 -6.09
N ALA A 500 -30.95 -13.60 -6.09
CA ALA A 500 -32.15 -13.37 -5.31
C ALA A 500 -33.23 -14.40 -5.67
N ALA A 501 -33.82 -15.03 -4.65
CA ALA A 501 -34.92 -15.96 -4.87
C ALA A 501 -36.14 -15.22 -5.47
N PRO A 502 -36.90 -15.87 -6.37
CA PRO A 502 -38.05 -15.27 -7.03
C PRO A 502 -39.21 -14.91 -6.09
#